data_AF-A0AAV5CXY3-F1
#
_entry.id   AF-A0AAV5CXY3-F1
#
_cell.length_a   1.000
_cell.length_b   1.000
_cell.length_c   1.000
_cell.angle_alpha   90.00
_cell.angle_beta   90.00
_cell.angle_gamma   90.00
#
_symmetry.space_group_name_H-M   'P 1'
#
loop_
_entity.id
_entity.type
_entity.pdbx_description
1 polymer ?
#
loop_
_entity_poly.entity_id
_entity_poly.type
_entity_poly.pdbx_seq_one_letter_code
_entity_poly.pdbx_strand_id
1 'polypeptide(L)'
;MTAEDGGLGLASLDHHELSLWARETGADGGAGWVQRRTIDLNALLPIDNPKRLPCLSGVAEGADVIFVSTEDGVFTIELKSLQAKKVSETGEVELIYPFVTFYTETLLEKVQ
;
A
#
# COMPACT_ATOMS: atom_id res chain seq x y z
N MET A 1 3.08 6.09 0.56
CA MET A 1 4.21 5.40 1.17
C MET A 1 5.45 6.22 0.92
N THR A 2 5.56 7.31 1.65
CA THR A 2 6.85 7.76 2.13
C THR A 2 7.15 7.02 3.44
N ALA A 3 8.41 6.83 3.76
CA ALA A 3 8.80 6.41 5.10
C ALA A 3 8.32 7.45 6.13
N GLU A 4 8.23 7.08 7.40
CA GLU A 4 7.72 7.97 8.46
C GLU A 4 8.52 9.28 8.59
N ASP A 5 9.77 9.29 8.16
CA ASP A 5 10.68 10.44 8.09
C ASP A 5 10.57 11.25 6.78
N GLY A 6 9.62 10.90 5.91
CA GLY A 6 9.46 11.49 4.57
C GLY A 6 10.42 10.92 3.52
N GLY A 7 11.23 9.91 3.86
CA GLY A 7 12.15 9.23 2.95
C GLY A 7 11.49 8.23 2.01
N LEU A 8 12.31 7.53 1.24
CA LEU A 8 11.84 6.45 0.35
C LEU A 8 11.34 5.26 1.18
N GLY A 9 10.10 4.87 0.94
CA GLY A 9 9.49 3.66 1.52
C GLY A 9 9.47 2.49 0.54
N LEU A 10 9.49 1.27 1.09
CA LEU A 10 9.29 0.02 0.34
C LEU A 10 8.34 -0.88 1.13
N ALA A 11 7.48 -1.61 0.41
CA ALA A 11 6.64 -2.66 0.97
C ALA A 11 7.00 -3.99 0.33
N SER A 12 7.11 -5.03 1.16
CA SER A 12 7.27 -6.41 0.73
C SER A 12 6.24 -7.27 1.43
N LEU A 13 5.64 -8.21 0.71
CA LEU A 13 4.69 -9.15 1.25
C LEU A 13 5.29 -10.56 1.18
N ASP A 14 5.36 -11.21 2.33
CA ASP A 14 5.70 -12.63 2.44
C ASP A 14 4.51 -13.39 3.04
N HIS A 15 3.83 -14.20 2.23
CA HIS A 15 2.59 -14.88 2.58
C HIS A 15 1.50 -13.92 3.09
N HIS A 16 1.40 -13.74 4.41
CA HIS A 16 0.43 -12.86 5.08
C HIS A 16 1.12 -11.71 5.84
N GLU A 17 2.45 -11.68 5.86
CA GLU A 17 3.21 -10.70 6.60
C GLU A 17 3.67 -9.58 5.65
N LEU A 18 3.09 -8.40 5.85
CA LEU A 18 3.49 -7.18 5.15
C LEU A 18 4.59 -6.48 5.94
N SER A 19 5.77 -6.39 5.36
CA SER A 19 6.90 -5.62 5.91
C SER A 19 7.01 -4.28 5.21
N LEU A 20 7.07 -3.21 6.00
CA LEU A 20 7.31 -1.83 5.56
C LEU A 20 8.75 -1.44 5.93
N TRP A 21 9.46 -0.93 4.95
CA TRP A 21 10.87 -0.58 5.02
C TRP A 21 11.07 0.90 4.73
N ALA A 22 12.05 1.50 5.38
CA ALA A 22 12.54 2.83 5.07
C ALA A 22 13.98 2.75 4.58
N ARG A 23 14.34 3.61 3.63
CA ARG A 23 15.73 3.76 3.21
C ARG A 23 16.44 4.73 4.16
N GLU A 24 17.48 4.26 4.83
CA GLU A 24 18.28 5.04 5.78
C GLU A 24 19.72 5.17 5.32
N THR A 25 20.36 6.29 5.66
CA THR A 25 21.78 6.52 5.42
C THR A 25 22.57 6.26 6.69
N GLY A 26 23.54 5.34 6.61
CA GLY A 26 24.48 5.03 7.68
C GLY A 26 25.54 6.11 7.86
N ALA A 27 26.28 6.00 8.97
CA ALA A 27 27.35 6.95 9.32
C ALA A 27 28.52 6.98 8.31
N ASP A 28 28.67 5.92 7.51
CA ASP A 28 29.64 5.81 6.42
C ASP A 28 29.16 6.43 5.10
N GLY A 29 27.95 7.01 5.08
CA GLY A 29 27.31 7.56 3.90
C GLY A 29 26.66 6.50 2.98
N GLY A 30 26.71 5.22 3.34
CA GLY A 30 26.00 4.15 2.64
C GLY A 30 24.50 4.19 2.94
N ALA A 31 23.66 3.87 1.96
CA ALA A 31 22.21 3.82 2.15
C ALA A 31 21.69 2.38 2.09
N GLY A 32 20.94 1.96 3.11
CA GLY A 32 20.37 0.62 3.24
C GLY A 32 18.87 0.64 3.52
N TRP A 33 18.22 -0.52 3.38
CA TRP A 33 16.83 -0.71 3.79
C TRP A 33 16.77 -1.21 5.23
N VAL A 34 15.93 -0.59 6.03
CA VAL A 34 15.66 -1.00 7.41
C VAL A 34 14.18 -1.25 7.57
N GLN A 35 13.84 -2.42 8.11
CA GLN A 35 12.46 -2.78 8.39
C GLN A 35 11.95 -1.91 9.53
N ARG A 36 10.89 -1.15 9.27
CA ARG A 36 10.28 -0.23 10.25
C ARG A 36 9.09 -0.88 10.94
N ARG A 37 8.28 -1.60 10.19
CA ARG A 37 7.01 -2.13 10.67
C ARG A 37 6.65 -3.42 9.98
N THR A 38 6.03 -4.32 10.73
CA THR A 38 5.42 -5.55 10.25
C THR A 38 3.92 -5.51 10.53
N ILE A 39 3.11 -5.96 9.58
CA ILE A 39 1.66 -6.01 9.66
C ILE A 39 1.21 -7.41 9.24
N ASP A 40 0.44 -8.07 10.11
CA ASP A 40 -0.22 -9.35 9.80
C ASP A 40 -1.53 -9.07 9.04
N LEU A 41 -1.59 -9.48 7.77
CA LEU A 41 -2.78 -9.30 6.93
C LEU A 41 -3.96 -10.15 7.40
N ASN A 42 -3.75 -11.26 8.10
CA ASN A 42 -4.86 -12.08 8.63
C ASN A 42 -5.66 -11.33 9.70
N ALA A 43 -5.06 -10.34 10.35
CA ALA A 43 -5.76 -9.48 11.30
C ALA A 43 -6.64 -8.42 10.61
N LEU A 44 -6.40 -8.13 9.33
CA LEU A 44 -7.04 -7.04 8.59
C LEU A 44 -8.03 -7.52 7.54
N LEU A 45 -7.79 -8.70 6.98
CA LEU A 45 -8.49 -9.25 5.84
C LEU A 45 -9.10 -10.62 6.19
N PRO A 46 -10.25 -10.97 5.60
CA PRO A 46 -10.87 -12.28 5.80
C PRO A 46 -10.13 -13.35 4.99
N ILE A 47 -8.89 -13.66 5.38
CA ILE A 47 -8.06 -14.67 4.71
C ILE A 47 -8.15 -15.96 5.53
N ASP A 48 -8.92 -16.94 5.05
CA ASP A 48 -9.02 -18.26 5.69
C ASP A 48 -8.58 -19.37 4.72
N ASN A 49 -7.40 -19.94 5.00
CA ASN A 49 -6.78 -21.05 4.25
C ASN A 49 -6.96 -20.93 2.71
N PRO A 50 -6.46 -19.84 2.10
CA PRO A 50 -6.73 -19.56 0.70
C PRO A 50 -5.98 -20.54 -0.22
N LYS A 51 -6.55 -20.88 -1.38
CA LYS A 51 -5.84 -21.68 -2.39
C LYS A 51 -4.79 -20.87 -3.13
N ARG A 52 -4.93 -19.54 -3.15
CA ARG A 52 -3.96 -18.57 -3.68
C ARG A 52 -3.52 -17.61 -2.58
N LEU A 53 -2.21 -17.44 -2.44
CA LEU A 53 -1.66 -16.48 -1.49
C LEU A 53 -2.04 -15.04 -1.87
N PRO A 54 -2.22 -14.15 -0.88
CA PRO A 54 -2.40 -12.73 -1.13
C PRO A 54 -1.24 -12.16 -1.95
N CYS A 55 -1.54 -11.19 -2.80
CA CYS A 55 -0.56 -10.50 -3.63
C CYS A 55 -0.62 -8.99 -3.38
N LEU A 56 0.54 -8.35 -3.25
CA LEU A 56 0.63 -6.89 -3.25
C LEU A 56 0.52 -6.39 -4.69
N SER A 57 -0.66 -5.90 -5.07
CA SER A 57 -0.98 -5.56 -6.46
C SER A 57 -0.76 -4.09 -6.80
N GLY A 58 -0.61 -3.20 -5.82
CA GLY A 58 -0.32 -1.80 -6.11
C GLY A 58 -0.13 -0.94 -4.86
N VAL A 59 0.42 0.26 -5.06
CA VAL A 59 0.68 1.24 -4.01
C VAL A 59 0.26 2.63 -4.50
N ALA A 60 -0.55 3.33 -3.71
CA ALA A 60 -0.85 4.75 -3.91
C ALA A 60 0.02 5.58 -2.97
N GLU A 61 1.17 6.05 -3.47
CA GLU A 61 2.18 6.68 -2.63
C GLU A 61 1.65 7.91 -1.87
N GLY A 62 1.01 8.87 -2.54
CA GLY A 62 0.52 10.09 -1.89
C GLY A 62 -0.63 9.87 -0.89
N ALA A 63 -1.25 8.69 -0.87
CA ALA A 63 -2.40 8.38 -0.01
C ALA A 63 -2.06 7.40 1.14
N ASP A 64 -0.82 6.88 1.21
CA ASP A 64 -0.44 5.83 2.15
C ASP A 64 -1.37 4.59 2.13
N VAL A 65 -1.81 4.23 0.92
CA VAL A 65 -2.69 3.07 0.68
C VAL A 65 -1.96 2.04 -0.17
N ILE A 66 -2.14 0.76 0.18
CA ILE A 66 -1.74 -0.38 -0.65
C ILE A 66 -2.96 -1.13 -1.15
N PHE A 67 -2.79 -1.88 -2.23
CA PHE A 67 -3.79 -2.78 -2.79
C PHE A 67 -3.31 -4.22 -2.63
N VAL A 68 -4.13 -5.04 -2.00
CA VAL A 68 -3.87 -6.46 -1.80
C VAL A 68 -4.96 -7.26 -2.51
N SER A 69 -4.55 -8.08 -3.46
CA SER A 69 -5.42 -9.06 -4.11
C SER A 69 -5.44 -10.35 -3.30
N THR A 70 -6.63 -10.89 -3.07
CA THR A 70 -6.89 -12.15 -2.36
C THR A 70 -7.89 -12.98 -3.17
N GLU A 71 -8.21 -14.21 -2.77
CA GLU A 71 -9.27 -14.98 -3.44
C GLU A 71 -10.64 -14.32 -3.39
N ASP A 72 -10.92 -13.61 -2.29
CA ASP A 72 -12.22 -12.98 -2.07
C ASP A 72 -12.36 -11.62 -2.74
N GLY A 73 -11.28 -11.06 -3.30
CA GLY A 73 -11.31 -9.77 -3.97
C GLY A 73 -10.06 -8.91 -3.73
N VAL A 74 -10.12 -7.67 -4.20
CA VAL A 74 -9.08 -6.66 -3.96
C VAL A 74 -9.48 -5.79 -2.77
N PHE A 75 -8.54 -5.61 -1.86
CA PHE A 75 -8.68 -4.75 -0.70
C PHE A 75 -7.68 -3.59 -0.77
N THR A 76 -8.15 -2.39 -0.45
CA THR A 76 -7.27 -1.28 -0.07
C THR A 76 -7.00 -1.35 1.42
N ILE A 77 -5.75 -1.15 1.83
CA ILE A 77 -5.36 -1.02 3.24
C ILE A 77 -4.71 0.35 3.43
N GLU A 78 -5.26 1.17 4.32
CA GLU A 78 -4.63 2.43 4.74
C GLU A 78 -3.57 2.12 5.82
N LEU A 79 -2.31 2.40 5.53
CA LEU A 79 -1.18 1.94 6.35
C LEU A 79 -1.13 2.58 7.75
N LYS A 80 -1.67 3.79 7.92
CA LYS A 80 -1.70 4.50 9.20
C LYS A 80 -2.78 3.96 10.12
N SER A 81 -4.02 3.85 9.62
CA SER A 81 -5.18 3.41 10.41
C SER A 81 -5.33 1.89 10.48
N LEU A 82 -4.65 1.16 9.59
CA LEU A 82 -4.82 -0.27 9.33
C LEU A 82 -6.26 -0.65 8.96
N GLN A 83 -7.04 0.29 8.45
CA GLN A 83 -8.39 -0.01 7.96
C GLN A 83 -8.32 -0.62 6.57
N ALA A 84 -8.98 -1.76 6.41
CA ALA A 84 -9.15 -2.44 5.13
C ALA A 84 -10.52 -2.14 4.53
N LYS A 85 -10.57 -1.97 3.21
CA LYS A 85 -11.82 -1.80 2.46
C LYS A 85 -11.75 -2.61 1.17
N LYS A 86 -12.78 -3.41 0.92
CA LYS A 86 -12.93 -4.13 -0.35
C LYS A 86 -13.30 -3.16 -1.46
N VAL A 87 -12.59 -3.24 -2.59
CA VAL A 87 -12.79 -2.37 -3.77
C VAL A 87 -13.10 -3.14 -5.05
N SER A 88 -12.92 -4.46 -5.02
CA SER A 88 -13.27 -5.36 -6.12
C SER A 88 -13.72 -6.71 -5.57
N GLU A 89 -14.75 -7.30 -6.18
CA GLU A 89 -15.18 -8.67 -5.93
C GLU A 89 -14.29 -9.70 -6.63
N THR A 90 -13.62 -9.30 -7.73
CA THR A 90 -12.63 -10.16 -8.40
C THR A 90 -11.26 -9.98 -7.78
N GLY A 91 -10.67 -11.09 -7.37
CA GLY A 91 -9.34 -11.19 -6.78
C GLY A 91 -8.22 -11.49 -7.77
N GLU A 92 -8.56 -11.78 -9.04
CA GLU A 92 -7.60 -12.16 -10.08
C GLU A 92 -6.93 -10.93 -10.71
N VAL A 93 -6.43 -10.03 -9.86
CA VAL A 93 -5.78 -8.79 -10.28
C VAL A 93 -4.32 -8.83 -9.84
N GLU A 94 -3.40 -9.00 -10.79
CA GLU A 94 -1.97 -9.04 -10.49
C GLU A 94 -1.40 -7.65 -10.23
N LEU A 95 -1.77 -6.66 -11.05
CA LEU A 95 -1.21 -5.31 -11.02
C LEU A 95 -2.31 -4.25 -11.09
N ILE A 96 -2.19 -3.24 -10.23
CA ILE A 96 -3.05 -2.07 -10.13
C ILE A 96 -2.15 -0.84 -10.23
N TYR A 97 -2.52 0.06 -11.12
CA TYR A 97 -1.85 1.35 -11.29
C TYR A 97 -2.74 2.45 -10.69
N PRO A 98 -2.68 2.68 -9.37
CA PRO A 98 -3.47 3.73 -8.76
C PRO A 98 -2.94 5.08 -9.22
N PHE A 99 -3.86 5.99 -9.51
CA PHE A 99 -3.54 7.39 -9.78
C PHE A 99 -4.26 8.25 -8.74
N VAL A 100 -3.53 9.20 -8.16
CA VAL A 100 -4.10 10.20 -7.25
C VAL A 100 -4.18 11.49 -8.04
N THR A 101 -5.37 12.01 -8.26
CA THR A 101 -5.55 13.36 -8.81
C THR A 101 -5.83 14.32 -7.67
N PHE A 102 -5.30 15.53 -7.78
CA PHE A 102 -5.68 16.64 -6.92
C PHE A 102 -6.61 17.55 -7.72
N TYR A 103 -7.71 17.97 -7.10
CA TYR A 103 -8.55 19.00 -7.69
C TYR A 103 -7.91 20.36 -7.37
N THR A 104 -7.34 21.03 -8.38
CA THR A 104 -7.00 22.44 -8.28
C THR A 104 -8.24 23.26 -8.64
N GLU A 105 -8.76 24.05 -7.68
CA GLU A 105 -9.93 24.92 -7.87
C GLU A 105 -9.74 26.02 -8.95
N THR A 106 -8.56 26.12 -9.56
CA THR A 106 -8.17 27.16 -10.52
C THR A 106 -8.82 27.07 -11.91
N LEU A 107 -9.71 26.10 -12.18
CA LEU A 107 -10.47 26.01 -13.44
C LEU A 107 -11.91 26.53 -13.36
N LEU A 108 -12.32 27.11 -12.23
CA LEU A 108 -13.52 27.95 -12.15
C LEU A 108 -13.19 29.40 -12.51
N GLU A 109 -12.57 29.63 -13.67
CA GLU A 109 -12.66 30.96 -14.28
C GLU A 109 -14.11 31.15 -14.74
N LYS A 110 -14.80 32.02 -14.00
CA LYS A 110 -16.16 32.46 -14.21
C LYS A 110 -16.41 32.79 -15.68
N VAL A 111 -17.31 32.05 -16.32
CA VAL A 111 -18.11 32.63 -17.40
C VAL A 111 -19.04 33.64 -16.73
N GLN A 112 -18.69 34.92 -16.83
CA GLN A 112 -19.58 36.05 -16.60
C GLN A 112 -19.59 36.93 -17.83
#